data_AF-A0A521ZQQ9-F1
#
_entry.id   AF-A0A521ZQQ9-F1
#
_cell.length_a   1.000
_cell.length_b   1.000
_cell.length_c   1.000
_cell.angle_alpha   90.00
_cell.angle_beta   90.00
_cell.angle_gamma   90.00
#
_symmetry.space_group_name_H-M   'P 1'
#
loop_
_entity.id
_entity.type
_entity.pdbx_description
1 polymer ?
#
loop_
_entity_poly.entity_id
_entity_poly.type
_entity_poly.pdbx_seq_one_letter_code
_entity_poly.pdbx_strand_id
1 'polypeptide(L)'
;MKKEDEFFSTNPEKATSRVAINGVMLASIFVMLAVIFLDYEKFNFLATAQMVLSIPFLFVSSLAYSKIGYWKETRLWDSLGYFTTTFGNYLMINAMGLVAAGISYPLAYSYFGLTIILLLTYSSINIYQTKLVKKQLFKFLFATAIIFLGGILPLIVLGVNN
;
A
#
# COMPACT_ATOMS: atom_id res chain seq x y z
N MET A 1 -30.28 23.10 -16.02
CA MET A 1 -28.98 22.66 -16.58
C MET A 1 -28.13 22.15 -15.41
N LYS A 2 -28.24 20.85 -15.09
CA LYS A 2 -27.55 20.22 -13.96
C LYS A 2 -26.08 19.98 -14.35
N LYS A 3 -25.14 20.64 -13.67
CA LYS A 3 -23.73 20.24 -13.61
C LYS A 3 -23.64 19.06 -12.62
N GLU A 4 -24.09 17.89 -13.05
CA GLU A 4 -23.85 16.64 -12.32
C GLU A 4 -22.69 15.92 -13.01
N ASP A 5 -21.60 15.77 -12.26
CA ASP A 5 -20.66 14.65 -12.32
C ASP A 5 -19.73 14.46 -13.54
N GLU A 6 -18.84 15.42 -13.81
CA GLU A 6 -17.58 15.16 -14.56
C GLU A 6 -16.46 14.55 -13.68
N PHE A 7 -16.72 14.22 -12.41
CA PHE A 7 -15.66 13.89 -11.44
C PHE A 7 -15.13 12.44 -11.53
N PHE A 8 -15.81 11.54 -12.27
CA PHE A 8 -15.37 10.16 -12.49
C PHE A 8 -15.83 9.66 -13.85
N SER A 9 -15.15 10.05 -14.93
CA SER A 9 -15.17 9.19 -16.11
C SER A 9 -14.51 7.87 -15.72
N THR A 10 -15.26 6.77 -15.83
CA THR A 10 -14.68 5.43 -15.75
C THR A 10 -13.45 5.39 -16.64
N ASN A 11 -12.29 5.07 -16.08
CA ASN A 11 -11.06 4.90 -16.84
C ASN A 11 -10.67 3.41 -16.78
N PRO A 12 -11.16 2.58 -17.73
CA PRO A 12 -10.90 1.15 -17.78
C PRO A 12 -9.41 0.83 -17.90
N GLU A 13 -8.62 1.69 -18.56
CA GLU A 13 -7.17 1.51 -18.68
C GLU A 13 -6.50 1.58 -17.32
N LYS A 14 -6.80 2.63 -16.54
CA LYS A 14 -6.31 2.79 -15.17
C LYS A 14 -6.70 1.59 -14.29
N ALA A 15 -7.94 1.12 -14.40
CA ALA A 15 -8.41 -0.04 -13.64
C ALA A 15 -7.65 -1.31 -14.04
N THR A 16 -7.44 -1.54 -15.34
CA THR A 16 -6.68 -2.68 -15.86
C THR A 16 -5.22 -2.64 -15.39
N SER A 17 -4.57 -1.47 -15.43
CA SER A 17 -3.22 -1.30 -14.89
C SER A 17 -3.15 -1.61 -13.40
N ARG A 18 -4.19 -1.27 -12.61
CA ARG A 18 -4.25 -1.60 -11.18
C ARG A 18 -4.32 -3.10 -10.94
N VAL A 19 -5.13 -3.82 -11.71
CA VAL A 19 -5.19 -5.29 -11.65
C VAL A 19 -3.81 -5.90 -11.96
N ALA A 20 -3.14 -5.42 -13.01
CA ALA A 20 -1.80 -5.90 -13.37
C ALA A 20 -0.77 -5.65 -12.25
N ILE A 21 -0.74 -4.43 -11.69
CA ILE A 21 0.15 -4.09 -10.57
C ILE A 21 -0.12 -4.99 -9.36
N ASN A 22 -1.38 -5.18 -8.99
CA ASN A 22 -1.75 -6.06 -7.88
C ASN A 22 -1.32 -7.51 -8.15
N GLY A 23 -1.42 -7.99 -9.39
CA GLY A 23 -0.91 -9.30 -9.79
C GLY A 23 0.59 -9.46 -9.58
N VAL A 24 1.39 -8.46 -9.98
CA VAL A 24 2.86 -8.45 -9.75
C VAL A 24 3.18 -8.41 -8.26
N MET A 25 2.45 -7.61 -7.48
CA MET A 25 2.62 -7.54 -6.03
C MET A 25 2.29 -8.88 -5.36
N LEU A 26 1.19 -9.53 -5.73
CA LEU A 26 0.82 -10.86 -5.25
C LEU A 26 1.88 -11.90 -5.58
N ALA A 27 2.39 -11.92 -6.81
CA ALA A 27 3.48 -12.83 -7.19
C ALA A 27 4.73 -12.62 -6.33
N SER A 28 5.11 -11.35 -6.11
CA SER A 28 6.23 -10.99 -5.23
C SER A 28 6.02 -11.47 -3.79
N ILE A 29 4.80 -11.32 -3.26
CA ILE A 29 4.45 -11.81 -1.91
C ILE A 29 4.56 -13.33 -1.85
N PHE A 30 4.07 -14.08 -2.83
CA PHE A 30 4.20 -15.54 -2.84
C PHE A 30 5.65 -16.01 -2.90
N VAL A 31 6.50 -15.34 -3.69
CA VAL A 31 7.95 -15.62 -3.71
C VAL A 31 8.57 -15.38 -2.33
N MET A 32 8.28 -14.24 -1.70
CA MET A 32 8.79 -13.94 -0.36
C MET A 32 8.29 -14.93 0.69
N LEU A 33 7.01 -15.32 0.66
CA LEU A 33 6.46 -16.31 1.58
C LEU A 33 7.07 -17.69 1.36
N ALA A 34 7.40 -18.07 0.13
CA ALA A 34 8.13 -19.31 -0.14
C ALA A 34 9.53 -19.29 0.49
N VAL A 35 10.25 -18.16 0.39
CA VAL A 35 11.55 -17.97 1.07
C VAL A 35 11.39 -18.05 2.59
N ILE A 36 10.37 -17.38 3.15
CA ILE A 36 10.09 -17.43 4.59
C ILE A 36 9.79 -18.86 5.03
N PHE A 37 9.02 -19.63 4.25
CA PHE A 37 8.68 -21.00 4.60
C PHE A 37 9.90 -21.93 4.67
N LEU A 38 10.94 -21.67 3.87
CA LEU A 38 12.19 -22.43 3.92
C LEU A 38 13.03 -22.16 5.17
N ASP A 39 12.87 -21.00 5.81
CA ASP A 39 13.71 -20.56 6.94
C ASP A 39 12.90 -19.73 7.96
N TYR A 40 11.75 -20.26 8.39
CA TYR A 40 10.72 -19.51 9.11
C TYR A 40 11.20 -18.90 10.44
N GLU A 41 12.21 -19.51 11.08
CA GLU A 41 12.75 -19.08 12.37
C GLU A 41 13.53 -17.76 12.28
N LYS A 42 14.03 -17.41 11.09
CA LYS A 42 14.81 -16.18 10.87
C LYS A 42 13.95 -14.95 10.57
N PHE A 43 12.66 -15.14 10.30
CA PHE A 43 11.78 -14.06 9.89
C PHE A 43 10.91 -13.57 11.04
N ASN A 44 10.77 -12.25 11.12
CA ASN A 44 9.90 -11.64 12.11
C ASN A 44 8.43 -12.00 11.85
N PHE A 45 7.74 -12.48 12.89
CA PHE A 45 6.32 -12.84 12.81
C PHE A 45 5.44 -11.69 12.30
N LEU A 46 5.68 -10.45 12.73
CA LEU A 46 4.90 -9.29 12.30
C LEU A 46 5.09 -9.01 10.81
N ALA A 47 6.32 -9.14 10.29
CA ALA A 47 6.58 -8.98 8.85
C ALA A 47 5.82 -10.03 8.05
N THR A 48 5.87 -11.28 8.48
CA THR A 48 5.16 -12.40 7.84
C THR A 48 3.64 -12.20 7.89
N ALA A 49 3.10 -11.81 9.04
CA ALA A 49 1.67 -11.52 9.20
C ALA A 49 1.20 -10.41 8.26
N GLN A 50 1.98 -9.34 8.11
CA GLN A 50 1.65 -8.25 7.19
C GLN A 50 1.70 -8.69 5.72
N MET A 51 2.63 -9.54 5.32
CA MET A 51 2.65 -10.13 3.97
C MET A 51 1.40 -10.99 3.73
N VAL A 52 1.06 -11.87 4.67
CA VAL A 52 -0.15 -12.73 4.57
C VAL A 52 -1.42 -11.88 4.49
N LEU A 53 -1.54 -10.85 5.32
CA LEU A 53 -2.69 -9.94 5.29
C LEU A 53 -2.74 -9.09 4.02
N SER A 54 -1.61 -8.81 3.37
CA SER A 54 -1.58 -8.06 2.10
C SER A 54 -2.29 -8.83 0.97
N ILE A 55 -2.27 -10.16 0.98
CA ILE A 55 -2.89 -11.02 -0.05
C ILE A 55 -4.39 -10.74 -0.21
N PRO A 56 -5.25 -10.89 0.82
CA PRO A 56 -6.69 -10.65 0.67
C PRO A 56 -6.99 -9.21 0.27
N PHE A 57 -6.22 -8.23 0.75
CA PHE A 57 -6.38 -6.83 0.35
C PHE A 57 -6.10 -6.61 -1.15
N LEU A 58 -4.97 -7.10 -1.65
CA LEU A 58 -4.63 -6.97 -3.07
C LEU A 58 -5.58 -7.77 -3.97
N PHE A 59 -5.99 -8.96 -3.52
CA PHE A 59 -6.94 -9.80 -4.25
C PHE A 59 -8.31 -9.14 -4.38
N VAL A 60 -8.91 -8.69 -3.26
CA VAL A 60 -10.20 -7.98 -3.28
C VAL A 60 -10.11 -6.70 -4.10
N SER A 61 -8.96 -6.01 -4.04
CA SER A 61 -8.75 -4.83 -4.86
C SER A 61 -8.77 -5.13 -6.37
N SER A 62 -8.12 -6.21 -6.80
CA SER A 62 -8.16 -6.67 -8.18
C SER A 62 -9.59 -7.02 -8.62
N LEU A 63 -10.37 -7.67 -7.76
CA LEU A 63 -11.78 -7.95 -8.03
C LEU A 63 -12.58 -6.65 -8.19
N ALA A 64 -12.41 -5.69 -7.28
CA ALA A 64 -13.09 -4.40 -7.35
C ALA A 64 -12.73 -3.63 -8.63
N TYR A 65 -11.45 -3.55 -9.00
CA TYR A 65 -11.01 -2.89 -10.23
C TYR A 65 -11.48 -3.62 -11.50
N SER A 66 -11.59 -4.96 -11.48
CA SER A 66 -12.15 -5.71 -12.62
C SER A 66 -13.62 -5.34 -12.90
N LYS A 67 -14.41 -5.02 -11.86
CA LYS A 67 -15.81 -4.60 -12.01
C LYS A 67 -15.94 -3.24 -12.71
N ILE A 68 -14.96 -2.35 -12.54
CA ILE A 68 -14.93 -1.05 -13.22
C ILE A 68 -14.83 -1.21 -14.75
N GLY A 69 -14.24 -2.30 -15.25
CA GLY A 69 -14.09 -2.55 -16.68
C GLY A 69 -15.40 -2.86 -17.41
N TYR A 70 -16.45 -3.30 -16.71
CA TYR A 70 -17.67 -3.82 -17.36
C TYR A 70 -18.99 -3.25 -16.81
N TRP A 71 -19.00 -2.54 -15.68
CA TRP A 71 -20.22 -2.00 -15.07
C TRP A 71 -20.36 -0.49 -15.27
N LYS A 72 -21.60 0.00 -15.40
CA LYS A 72 -21.90 1.43 -15.57
C LYS A 72 -21.74 2.23 -14.27
N GLU A 73 -22.01 1.62 -13.12
CA GLU A 73 -21.93 2.26 -11.81
C GLU A 73 -20.70 1.77 -11.04
N THR A 74 -19.67 2.62 -10.97
CA THR A 74 -18.31 2.19 -10.58
C THR A 74 -17.77 2.87 -9.33
N ARG A 75 -18.49 3.84 -8.77
CA ARG A 75 -17.99 4.67 -7.66
C ARG A 75 -17.67 3.87 -6.39
N LEU A 76 -18.55 2.93 -6.02
CA LEU A 76 -18.33 2.06 -4.87
C LEU A 76 -17.17 1.10 -5.10
N TRP A 77 -17.08 0.54 -6.31
CA TRP A 77 -16.00 -0.35 -6.71
C TRP A 77 -14.63 0.35 -6.75
N ASP A 78 -14.55 1.58 -7.27
CA ASP A 78 -13.32 2.38 -7.27
C ASP A 78 -12.88 2.72 -5.84
N SER A 79 -13.83 3.06 -4.97
CA SER A 79 -13.54 3.36 -3.56
C SER A 79 -13.02 2.11 -2.82
N LEU A 80 -13.72 0.98 -2.95
CA LEU A 80 -13.30 -0.29 -2.35
C LEU A 80 -11.93 -0.72 -2.90
N GLY A 81 -11.74 -0.67 -4.21
CA GLY A 81 -10.48 -0.98 -4.87
C GLY A 81 -9.34 -0.09 -4.37
N TYR A 82 -9.58 1.21 -4.23
CA TYR A 82 -8.61 2.16 -3.71
C TYR A 82 -8.20 1.82 -2.28
N PHE A 83 -9.16 1.64 -1.36
CA PHE A 83 -8.83 1.34 0.04
C PHE A 83 -8.09 0.02 0.17
N THR A 84 -8.57 -1.03 -0.48
CA THR A 84 -7.97 -2.37 -0.40
C THR A 84 -6.57 -2.41 -1.02
N THR A 85 -6.33 -1.80 -2.19
CA THR A 85 -4.96 -1.63 -2.73
C THR A 85 -4.08 -0.84 -1.77
N THR A 86 -4.61 0.23 -1.19
CA THR A 86 -3.85 1.11 -0.29
C THR A 86 -3.36 0.34 0.94
N PHE A 87 -4.24 -0.40 1.60
CA PHE A 87 -3.86 -1.24 2.74
C PHE A 87 -2.89 -2.34 2.35
N GLY A 88 -3.16 -3.08 1.26
CA GLY A 88 -2.26 -4.14 0.80
C GLY A 88 -0.85 -3.65 0.51
N ASN A 89 -0.72 -2.51 -0.19
CA ASN A 89 0.58 -1.93 -0.50
C ASN A 89 1.32 -1.44 0.75
N TYR A 90 0.64 -0.78 1.69
CA TYR A 90 1.31 -0.30 2.90
C TYR A 90 1.70 -1.41 3.87
N LEU A 91 0.90 -2.48 3.96
CA LEU A 91 1.31 -3.69 4.70
C LEU A 91 2.54 -4.33 4.08
N MET A 92 2.62 -4.39 2.75
CA MET A 92 3.81 -4.89 2.05
C MET A 92 5.04 -4.00 2.28
N ILE A 93 4.89 -2.67 2.20
CA ILE A 93 5.96 -1.71 2.52
C ILE A 93 6.47 -1.93 3.94
N ASN A 94 5.56 -2.03 4.91
CA ASN A 94 5.91 -2.24 6.31
C ASN A 94 6.63 -3.58 6.51
N ALA A 95 6.14 -4.65 5.90
CA ALA A 95 6.78 -5.96 5.95
C ALA A 95 8.22 -5.90 5.40
N MET A 96 8.44 -5.22 4.27
CA MET A 96 9.78 -5.06 3.69
C MET A 96 10.73 -4.30 4.63
N GLY A 97 10.26 -3.23 5.26
CA GLY A 97 11.06 -2.49 6.24
C GLY A 97 11.39 -3.32 7.49
N LEU A 98 10.45 -4.14 7.96
CA LEU A 98 10.68 -5.07 9.08
C LEU A 98 11.64 -6.20 8.70
N VAL A 99 11.59 -6.71 7.47
CA VAL A 99 12.58 -7.67 6.96
C VAL A 99 13.97 -7.04 6.89
N ALA A 100 14.08 -5.78 6.43
CA ALA A 100 15.34 -5.06 6.40
C ALA A 100 15.95 -4.87 7.81
N ALA A 101 15.12 -4.77 8.85
CA ALA A 101 15.58 -4.64 10.23
C ALA A 101 16.29 -5.92 10.72
N GLY A 102 15.94 -7.09 10.18
CA GLY A 102 16.66 -8.34 10.43
C GLY A 102 18.09 -8.35 9.87
N ILE A 103 18.40 -7.45 8.92
CA ILE A 103 19.75 -7.26 8.38
C ILE A 103 20.47 -6.13 9.11
N SER A 104 19.83 -4.96 9.21
CA SER A 104 20.40 -3.76 9.81
C SER A 104 19.32 -2.73 10.14
N TYR A 105 19.26 -2.27 11.40
CA TYR A 105 18.34 -1.21 11.82
C TYR A 105 18.51 0.10 11.03
N PRO A 106 19.74 0.62 10.82
CA PRO A 106 19.95 1.79 9.94
C PRO A 106 19.37 1.62 8.53
N LEU A 107 19.47 0.43 7.95
CA LEU A 107 18.92 0.15 6.62
C LEU A 107 17.39 0.27 6.63
N ALA A 108 16.73 -0.32 7.65
CA ALA A 108 15.29 -0.25 7.80
C ALA A 108 14.78 1.19 8.02
N TYR A 109 15.43 1.98 8.89
CA TYR A 109 15.09 3.38 9.07
C TYR A 109 15.30 4.20 7.80
N SER A 110 16.37 3.94 7.05
CA SER A 110 16.64 4.59 5.77
C SER A 110 15.56 4.26 4.74
N TYR A 111 15.10 3.00 4.68
CA TYR A 111 14.01 2.56 3.82
C TYR A 111 12.69 3.29 4.15
N PHE A 112 12.30 3.35 5.43
CA PHE A 112 11.10 4.06 5.84
C PHE A 112 11.19 5.57 5.60
N GLY A 113 12.35 6.17 5.92
CA GLY A 113 12.61 7.58 5.67
C GLY A 113 12.48 7.95 4.19
N LEU A 114 13.11 7.17 3.31
CA LEU A 114 13.00 7.35 1.86
C LEU A 114 11.56 7.21 1.38
N THR A 115 10.83 6.21 1.89
CA THR A 115 9.42 5.99 1.54
C THR A 115 8.56 7.20 1.91
N ILE A 116 8.73 7.76 3.11
CA ILE A 116 7.99 8.95 3.56
C ILE A 116 8.35 10.17 2.73
N ILE A 117 9.63 10.37 2.37
CA ILE A 117 10.08 11.48 1.51
C ILE A 117 9.44 11.37 0.12
N LEU A 118 9.39 10.17 -0.47
CA LEU A 118 8.74 9.95 -1.76
C LEU A 118 7.23 10.20 -1.69
N LEU A 119 6.55 9.79 -0.61
CA LEU A 119 5.14 10.10 -0.38
C LEU A 119 4.88 11.60 -0.22
N LEU A 120 5.76 12.31 0.49
CA LEU A 120 5.68 13.76 0.65
C LEU A 120 5.85 14.47 -0.70
N THR A 121 6.83 14.03 -1.50
CA THR A 121 7.09 14.54 -2.85
C THR A 121 5.87 14.32 -3.75
N TYR A 122 5.33 13.10 -3.77
CA TYR A 122 4.13 12.76 -4.53
C TYR A 122 2.91 13.60 -4.11
N SER A 123 2.70 13.76 -2.80
CA SER A 123 1.60 14.58 -2.26
C SER A 123 1.75 16.04 -2.67
N SER A 124 2.97 16.58 -2.61
CA SER A 124 3.29 17.96 -2.99
C SER A 124 2.98 18.23 -4.47
N ILE A 125 3.39 17.32 -5.37
CA ILE A 125 3.07 17.39 -6.80
C ILE A 125 1.55 17.35 -7.02
N ASN A 126 0.83 16.45 -6.35
CA ASN A 126 -0.62 16.34 -6.46
C ASN A 126 -1.34 17.60 -5.96
N ILE A 127 -0.87 18.20 -4.86
CA ILE A 127 -1.41 19.46 -4.34
C ILE A 127 -1.21 20.58 -5.34
N TYR A 128 -0.02 20.67 -5.92
CA TYR A 128 0.30 21.67 -6.95
C TYR A 128 -0.63 21.54 -8.17
N GLN A 129 -0.90 20.32 -8.64
CA GLN A 129 -1.75 20.09 -9.82
C GLN A 129 -3.24 20.27 -9.53
N THR A 130 -3.75 19.78 -8.40
CA THR A 130 -5.21 19.70 -8.15
C THR A 130 -5.75 20.85 -7.29
N LYS A 131 -4.87 21.57 -6.57
CA LYS A 131 -5.22 22.58 -5.54
C LYS A 131 -6.09 22.05 -4.38
N LEU A 132 -6.31 20.73 -4.29
CA LEU A 132 -7.12 20.08 -3.26
C LEU A 132 -6.29 19.74 -2.01
N VAL A 133 -5.76 20.76 -1.33
CA VAL A 133 -4.81 20.61 -0.21
C VAL A 133 -5.33 19.66 0.88
N LYS A 134 -6.55 19.89 1.39
CA LYS A 134 -7.11 19.09 2.50
C LYS A 134 -7.18 17.60 2.18
N LYS A 135 -7.61 17.26 0.95
CA LYS A 135 -7.79 15.87 0.51
C LYS A 135 -6.45 15.16 0.36
N GLN A 136 -5.44 15.82 -0.21
CA GLN A 136 -4.12 15.23 -0.40
C GLN A 136 -3.35 15.12 0.92
N LEU A 137 -3.47 16.13 1.78
CA LEU A 137 -2.88 16.10 3.13
C LEU A 137 -3.46 14.96 3.96
N PHE A 138 -4.78 14.75 3.93
CA PHE A 138 -5.41 13.61 4.61
C PHE A 138 -4.85 12.27 4.11
N LYS A 139 -4.74 12.08 2.79
CA LYS A 139 -4.16 10.85 2.22
C LYS A 139 -2.71 10.63 2.66
N PHE A 140 -1.91 11.69 2.66
CA PHE A 140 -0.52 11.63 3.11
C PHE A 140 -0.43 11.28 4.61
N LEU A 141 -1.19 11.95 5.46
CA LEU A 141 -1.20 11.67 6.90
C LEU A 141 -1.70 10.25 7.19
N PHE A 142 -2.74 9.81 6.49
CA PHE A 142 -3.26 8.45 6.61
C PHE A 142 -2.21 7.40 6.20
N ALA A 143 -1.55 7.60 5.06
CA ALA A 143 -0.46 6.74 4.60
C ALA A 143 0.70 6.69 5.61
N THR A 144 1.17 7.85 6.07
CA THR A 144 2.27 7.95 7.03
C THR A 144 1.88 7.34 8.37
N ALA A 145 0.62 7.46 8.81
CA ALA A 145 0.13 6.81 10.01
C ALA A 145 0.17 5.28 9.91
N ILE A 146 -0.23 4.70 8.77
CA ILE A 146 -0.12 3.24 8.54
C ILE A 146 1.34 2.79 8.55
N ILE A 147 2.23 3.54 7.90
CA ILE A 147 3.67 3.23 7.88
C ILE A 147 4.26 3.30 9.30
N PHE A 148 3.89 4.34 10.05
CA PHE A 148 4.39 4.53 11.39
C PHE A 148 3.90 3.43 12.34
N LEU A 149 2.60 3.17 12.37
CA LEU A 149 2.01 2.18 13.28
C LEU A 149 2.36 0.74 12.93
N GLY A 150 2.46 0.40 11.64
CA GLY A 150 2.74 -0.96 11.19
C GLY A 150 4.22 -1.28 10.97
N GLY A 151 5.07 -0.27 10.75
CA GLY A 151 6.49 -0.46 10.45
C GLY A 151 7.40 0.12 11.53
N ILE A 152 7.40 1.45 11.66
CA ILE A 152 8.37 2.17 12.50
C ILE A 152 8.17 1.87 13.99
N LEU A 153 6.93 1.91 14.48
CA LEU A 153 6.62 1.69 15.90
C LEU A 153 7.02 0.27 16.36
N PRO A 154 6.64 -0.82 15.67
CA PRO A 154 7.13 -2.16 15.99
C PRO A 154 8.66 -2.25 15.98
N LEU A 155 9.32 -1.57 15.05
CA LEU A 155 10.78 -1.57 14.95
C LEU A 155 11.44 -0.89 16.17
N ILE A 156 10.86 0.22 16.65
CA ILE A 156 11.30 0.86 17.91
C ILE A 156 11.11 -0.09 19.09
N VAL A 157 9.95 -0.74 19.21
CA VAL A 157 9.67 -1.68 20.31
C VAL A 157 10.61 -2.88 20.28
N LEU A 158 10.87 -3.44 19.09
CA LEU A 158 11.80 -4.57 18.91
C LEU A 158 13.26 -4.16 19.16
N GLY A 159 13.66 -2.94 18.79
CA GLY A 159 15.00 -2.41 19.01
C GLY A 159 15.30 -2.04 20.47
N VAL A 160 14.29 -1.88 21.32
CA VAL A 160 14.46 -1.66 22.77
C VAL A 160 14.72 -2.96 23.53
N ASN A 161 14.35 -4.12 22.96
CA ASN A 161 14.44 -5.43 23.61
C ASN A 161 15.67 -6.26 23.20
N ASN A 162 16.55 -5.70 22.36
CA ASN A 162 17.84 -6.28 21.93
C ASN A 162 18.98 -5.41 22.45
#